data_AF-A0AAU2LA41-F1
#
_entry.id   AF-A0AAU2LA41-F1
#
_cell.length_a   1.000
_cell.length_b   1.000
_cell.length_c   1.000
_cell.angle_alpha   90.00
_cell.angle_beta   90.00
_cell.angle_gamma   90.00
#
_symmetry.space_group_name_H-M   'P 1'
#
loop_
_entity.id
_entity.type
_entity.pdbx_description
1 polymer ?
#
loop_
_entity_poly.entity_id
_entity_poly.type
_entity_poly.pdbx_seq_one_letter_code
_entity_poly.pdbx_strand_id
1 'polypeptide(L)'
;MPRRLMFVQLKAGYNTDRGPSWIGWVDFSKTWSTGYFHGRTLRRAGGMSDANFYDVQTDEEFWVSGPKRDRTDTRYGPSSPEIDPEAVETYHAFLEGAPLPGRENG
;
A
#
# COMPACT_ATOMS: atom_id res chain seq x y z
N MET A 1 12.74 -10.98 -3.84
CA MET A 1 11.37 -10.66 -3.39
C MET A 1 10.76 -9.80 -4.47
N PRO A 2 9.56 -10.10 -5.01
CA PRO A 2 8.94 -9.19 -5.95
C PRO A 2 8.65 -7.85 -5.25
N ARG A 3 9.17 -6.77 -5.83
CA ARG A 3 8.93 -5.40 -5.38
C ARG A 3 7.75 -4.84 -6.16
N ARG A 4 6.79 -4.22 -5.48
CA ARG A 4 5.60 -3.61 -6.11
C ARG A 4 5.35 -2.22 -5.58
N LEU A 5 4.90 -1.34 -6.47
CA LEU A 5 4.39 -0.03 -6.07
C LEU A 5 2.99 -0.21 -5.52
N MET A 6 2.79 0.20 -4.27
CA MET A 6 1.55 -0.01 -3.52
C MET A 6 1.07 1.29 -2.90
N PHE A 7 -0.24 1.38 -2.72
CA PHE A 7 -0.86 2.22 -1.72
C PHE A 7 -0.84 1.50 -0.37
N VAL A 8 -0.37 2.18 0.67
CA VAL A 8 -0.30 1.68 2.05
C VAL A 8 -0.96 2.70 2.95
N GLN A 9 -1.86 2.28 3.84
CA GLN A 9 -2.49 3.17 4.82
C GLN A 9 -2.44 2.54 6.21
N LEU A 10 -2.02 3.34 7.20
CA LEU A 10 -2.14 2.98 8.60
C LEU A 10 -3.59 3.13 9.05
N LYS A 11 -4.15 2.08 9.65
CA LYS A 11 -5.53 2.03 10.13
C LYS A 11 -5.60 2.17 11.65
N ALA A 12 -4.60 1.66 12.37
CA ALA A 12 -4.56 1.71 13.82
C ALA A 12 -4.61 3.14 14.36
N GLY A 13 -5.48 3.39 15.35
CA GLY A 13 -5.62 4.70 15.99
C GLY A 13 -6.42 5.73 15.20
N TYR A 14 -6.95 5.40 14.01
CA TYR A 14 -7.70 6.33 13.18
C TYR A 14 -9.08 5.78 12.82
N ASN A 15 -10.13 6.55 13.15
CA ASN A 15 -11.46 6.29 12.61
C ASN A 15 -11.55 6.82 11.17
N THR A 16 -12.29 6.11 10.32
CA THR A 16 -12.79 6.68 9.04
C THR A 16 -11.71 6.97 7.98
N ASP A 17 -10.72 6.09 7.79
CA ASP A 17 -9.70 6.19 6.72
C ASP A 17 -8.88 7.48 6.69
N ARG A 18 -8.69 8.13 7.85
CA ARG A 18 -7.88 9.35 7.98
C ARG A 18 -6.46 9.11 8.50
N GLY A 19 -6.07 7.86 8.62
CA GLY A 19 -4.70 7.53 8.99
C GLY A 19 -3.73 7.91 7.89
N PRO A 20 -2.45 8.16 8.25
CA PRO A 20 -1.39 8.40 7.29
C PRO A 20 -1.38 7.33 6.19
N SER A 21 -1.13 7.78 4.96
CA SER A 21 -1.09 6.90 3.79
C SER A 21 0.07 7.27 2.88
N TRP A 22 0.53 6.27 2.13
CA TRP A 22 1.71 6.34 1.31
C TRP A 22 1.48 5.69 -0.05
N ILE A 23 2.19 6.22 -1.05
CA ILE A 23 2.54 5.51 -2.28
C ILE A 23 4.01 5.14 -2.17
N GLY A 24 4.28 3.85 -2.06
CA GLY A 24 5.63 3.37 -1.80
C GLY A 24 5.88 1.97 -2.30
N TRP A 25 7.15 1.59 -2.32
CA TRP A 25 7.52 0.25 -2.72
C TRP A 25 7.40 -0.74 -1.57
N VAL A 26 6.75 -1.86 -1.83
CA VAL A 26 6.64 -2.98 -0.89
C VAL A 26 7.33 -4.19 -1.49
N ASP A 27 8.29 -4.74 -0.76
CA ASP A 27 8.90 -6.03 -1.08
C ASP A 27 8.04 -7.13 -0.50
N PHE A 28 7.55 -8.05 -1.34
CA PHE A 28 6.73 -9.16 -0.89
C PHE A 28 7.50 -10.47 -0.80
N SER A 29 7.11 -11.33 0.13
CA SER A 29 7.48 -12.74 0.11
C SER A 29 6.94 -13.43 -1.15
N LYS A 30 7.50 -14.59 -1.50
CA LYS A 30 7.06 -15.37 -2.69
C LYS A 30 5.57 -15.71 -2.67
N THR A 31 5.00 -15.86 -1.48
CA THR A 31 3.59 -16.20 -1.23
C THR A 31 2.69 -14.98 -1.09
N TRP A 32 3.25 -13.76 -1.16
CA TRP A 32 2.52 -12.50 -0.92
C TRP A 32 1.91 -12.37 0.48
N SER A 33 2.29 -13.25 1.40
CA SER A 33 1.76 -13.26 2.77
C SER A 33 2.47 -12.29 3.70
N THR A 34 3.64 -11.78 3.29
CA THR A 34 4.46 -10.84 4.06
C THR A 34 4.93 -9.73 3.14
N GLY A 35 4.77 -8.49 3.56
CA GLY A 35 5.33 -7.30 2.91
C GLY A 35 6.34 -6.60 3.81
N TYR A 36 7.38 -6.02 3.22
CA TYR A 36 8.36 -5.17 3.91
C TYR A 36 8.21 -3.75 3.40
N PHE A 37 7.97 -2.81 4.32
CA PHE A 37 7.65 -1.42 3.99
C PHE A 37 8.15 -0.50 5.11
N HIS A 38 8.94 0.52 4.78
CA HIS A 38 9.47 1.50 5.76
C HIS A 38 10.12 0.87 7.01
N GLY A 39 10.87 -0.22 6.82
CA GLY A 39 11.51 -0.97 7.93
C GLY A 39 10.56 -1.87 8.73
N ARG A 40 9.26 -1.88 8.41
CA ARG A 40 8.24 -2.71 9.05
C ARG A 40 8.08 -4.04 8.33
N THR A 41 7.67 -5.06 9.10
CA THR A 41 7.29 -6.37 8.56
C THR A 41 5.79 -6.55 8.70
N LEU A 42 5.08 -6.46 7.59
CA LEU A 42 3.63 -6.54 7.53
C LEU A 42 3.20 -7.97 7.19
N ARG A 43 2.39 -8.60 8.03
CA ARG A 43 1.81 -9.93 7.76
C ARG A 43 0.36 -9.80 7.32
N ARG A 44 0.02 -10.49 6.24
CA ARG A 44 -1.36 -10.56 5.74
C ARG A 44 -2.21 -11.34 6.72
N ALA A 45 -3.39 -10.82 7.04
CA ALA A 45 -4.39 -11.53 7.83
C ALA A 45 -5.77 -11.41 7.19
N GLY A 46 -6.57 -12.48 7.32
CA GLY A 46 -7.98 -12.48 6.93
C GLY A 46 -8.86 -12.14 8.13
N GLY A 47 -10.11 -11.77 7.87
CA GLY A 47 -11.11 -11.52 8.92
C GLY A 47 -11.06 -10.13 9.56
N MET A 48 -10.15 -9.26 9.15
CA MET A 48 -10.16 -7.84 9.51
C MET A 48 -11.19 -7.10 8.66
N SER A 49 -12.01 -6.26 9.30
CA SER A 49 -13.12 -5.55 8.65
C SER A 49 -12.67 -4.29 7.90
N ASP A 50 -11.52 -3.70 8.28
CA ASP A 50 -11.04 -2.42 7.76
C ASP A 50 -9.53 -2.39 7.45
N ALA A 51 -8.90 -3.57 7.45
CA ALA A 51 -7.47 -3.77 7.18
C ALA A 51 -7.23 -5.11 6.48
N ASN A 52 -6.03 -5.32 5.92
CA ASN A 52 -5.65 -6.59 5.30
C ASN A 52 -4.22 -7.06 5.66
N PHE A 53 -3.44 -6.20 6.32
CA PHE A 53 -2.15 -6.52 6.91
C PHE A 53 -2.05 -5.95 8.32
N TYR A 54 -1.10 -6.47 9.11
CA TYR A 54 -0.71 -5.89 10.39
C TYR A 54 0.81 -5.97 10.57
N ASP A 55 1.39 -5.03 11.31
CA ASP A 55 2.81 -5.06 11.67
C ASP A 55 3.04 -6.11 12.76
N VAL A 56 3.96 -7.05 12.52
CA VAL A 56 4.24 -8.15 13.47
C VAL A 56 4.90 -7.69 14.77
N GLN A 57 5.41 -6.46 14.83
CA GLN A 57 6.07 -5.91 16.04
C GLN A 57 5.11 -5.06 16.89
N THR A 58 4.20 -4.32 16.26
CA THR A 58 3.35 -3.34 16.95
C THR A 58 1.87 -3.70 16.96
N ASP A 59 1.45 -4.73 16.22
CA ASP A 59 0.06 -5.08 15.93
C ASP A 59 -0.74 -3.93 15.29
N GLU A 60 -0.07 -2.90 14.77
CA GLU A 60 -0.72 -1.83 14.01
C GLU A 60 -1.29 -2.40 12.71
N GLU A 61 -2.57 -2.15 12.47
CA GLU A 61 -3.28 -2.60 11.28
C GLU A 61 -3.04 -1.67 10.08
N PHE A 62 -2.91 -2.27 8.90
CA PHE A 62 -2.66 -1.59 7.64
C PHE A 62 -3.62 -2.06 6.54
N TRP A 63 -3.94 -1.12 5.66
CA TRP A 63 -4.49 -1.42 4.35
C TRP A 63 -3.40 -1.33 3.29
N VAL A 64 -3.19 -2.40 2.53
CA VAL A 64 -2.21 -2.48 1.44
C VAL A 64 -2.90 -2.90 0.15
N SER A 65 -2.84 -2.07 -0.88
CA SER A 65 -3.42 -2.35 -2.20
C SER A 65 -2.56 -1.76 -3.32
N GLY A 66 -2.80 -2.17 -4.56
CA GLY A 66 -2.19 -1.43 -5.68
C GLY A 66 -2.80 -0.02 -5.77
N PRO A 67 -2.03 1.00 -6.17
CA PRO A 67 -2.55 2.35 -6.31
C PRO A 67 -3.57 2.45 -7.43
N LYS A 68 -4.52 3.38 -7.31
CA LYS A 68 -5.51 3.70 -8.33
C LYS A 68 -5.13 4.95 -9.11
N ARG A 69 -5.44 4.95 -10.41
CA ARG A 69 -5.19 6.13 -11.28
C ARG A 69 -6.10 7.32 -10.94
N ASP A 70 -7.33 7.03 -10.53
CA ASP A 70 -8.29 8.05 -10.08
C ASP A 70 -8.03 8.54 -8.64
N ARG A 71 -7.00 8.01 -7.97
CA ARG A 71 -6.57 8.33 -6.61
C ARG A 71 -7.62 8.06 -5.53
N THR A 72 -8.67 7.28 -5.83
CA THR A 72 -9.73 6.90 -4.87
C THR A 72 -9.31 5.72 -3.98
N ASP A 73 -8.06 5.69 -3.54
CA ASP A 73 -7.48 4.56 -2.81
C ASP A 73 -8.13 4.35 -1.43
N THR A 74 -8.64 5.41 -0.81
CA THR A 74 -9.36 5.33 0.47
C THR A 74 -10.86 5.11 0.27
N ARG A 75 -11.52 4.60 1.32
CA ARG A 75 -12.96 4.30 1.31
C ARG A 75 -13.85 5.51 1.00
N TYR A 76 -13.47 6.70 1.44
CA TYR A 76 -14.29 7.92 1.37
C TYR A 76 -13.87 8.88 0.25
N GLY A 77 -13.09 8.40 -0.71
CA GLY A 77 -12.72 9.15 -1.91
C GLY A 77 -11.22 9.42 -2.00
N PRO A 78 -10.82 10.47 -2.75
CA PRO A 78 -9.43 10.77 -2.96
C PRO A 78 -8.72 11.09 -1.65
N SER A 79 -7.55 10.49 -1.45
CA SER A 79 -6.62 10.90 -0.41
C SER A 79 -5.38 11.53 -1.05
N SER A 80 -4.59 12.25 -0.24
CA SER A 80 -3.28 12.74 -0.64
C SER A 80 -2.21 11.94 0.10
N PRO A 81 -1.93 10.70 -0.32
CA PRO A 81 -0.86 9.91 0.29
C PRO A 81 0.48 10.62 0.08
N GLU A 82 1.38 10.46 1.05
CA GLU A 82 2.78 10.81 0.87
C GLU A 82 3.40 9.88 -0.18
N ILE A 83 4.12 10.43 -1.15
CA ILE A 83 4.76 9.62 -2.19
C ILE A 83 6.21 9.47 -1.82
N ASP A 84 6.67 8.23 -1.63
CA ASP A 84 8.08 7.95 -1.36
C ASP A 84 8.94 8.55 -2.49
N PRO A 85 10.07 9.22 -2.20
CA PRO A 85 10.87 9.90 -3.24
C PRO A 85 11.25 9.00 -4.42
N GLU A 86 11.55 7.73 -4.13
CA GLU A 86 11.86 6.65 -5.07
C GLU A 86 10.66 6.12 -5.88
N ALA A 87 9.44 6.46 -5.47
CA ALA A 87 8.20 6.08 -6.13
C ALA A 87 7.66 7.17 -7.05
N VAL A 88 8.10 8.42 -6.90
CA VAL A 88 7.58 9.61 -7.60
C VAL A 88 7.49 9.38 -9.11
N GLU A 89 8.61 9.09 -9.78
CA GLU A 89 8.65 8.94 -11.24
C GLU A 89 7.72 7.82 -11.73
N THR A 90 7.78 6.64 -11.10
CA THR A 90 6.94 5.50 -11.50
C THR A 90 5.46 5.76 -11.26
N TYR A 91 5.12 6.40 -10.14
CA TYR A 91 3.74 6.72 -9.82
C TYR A 91 3.17 7.77 -10.79
N HIS A 92 3.93 8.81 -11.12
CA HIS A 92 3.53 9.80 -12.12
C HIS A 92 3.29 9.16 -13.49
N ALA A 93 4.21 8.33 -13.98
CA ALA A 93 4.03 7.60 -15.23
C ALA A 93 2.77 6.71 -15.20
N PHE A 94 2.51 6.04 -14.07
CA PHE A 94 1.31 5.23 -13.89
C PHE A 94 0.02 6.05 -13.97
N LEU A 95 0.01 7.24 -13.36
CA LEU A 95 -1.12 8.17 -13.44
C LEU A 95 -1.36 8.66 -14.87
N GLU A 96 -0.31 8.77 -15.68
CA GLU A 96 -0.36 9.14 -17.10
C GLU A 96 -0.73 7.97 -18.04
N GLY A 97 -0.89 6.76 -17.51
CA GLY A 97 -1.36 5.60 -18.27
C GLY A 97 -0.34 4.48 -18.44
N ALA A 98 0.89 4.64 -17.98
CA ALA A 98 1.88 3.56 -17.96
C ALA A 98 1.38 2.39 -17.08
N PRO A 99 1.75 1.13 -17.40
CA PRO A 99 1.49 0.00 -16.52
C PRO A 99 2.34 0.08 -15.25
N LEU A 100 1.87 -0.53 -14.16
CA LEU A 100 2.72 -0.72 -12.98
C LEU A 100 3.74 -1.85 -13.25
N PRO A 101 5.03 -1.64 -12.93
CA PRO A 101 6.04 -2.68 -13.09
C PRO A 101 5.73 -3.90 -12.22
N GLY A 102 5.97 -5.12 -12.74
CA GLY A 102 5.65 -6.37 -12.06
C GLY A 102 4.14 -6.72 -12.03
N ARG A 103 3.33 -5.95 -12.77
CA ARG A 103 1.90 -6.17 -13.05
C ARG A 103 1.57 -6.21 -14.55
N GLU A 104 2.58 -6.26 -15.39
CA GLU A 104 2.47 -6.24 -16.86
C GLU A 104 1.68 -7.40 -17.49
N ASN A 105 1.36 -8.46 -16.73
CA ASN A 105 0.49 -9.57 -17.16
C ASN A 105 -0.67 -9.86 -16.18
N GLY A 106 -1.04 -8.87 -15.35
CA GLY A 106 -2.07 -9.01 -14.31
C GLY A 106 -3.48 -8.70 -14.79
#